data_AF-E6LK78-F1
#
_entry.id   AF-E6LK78-F1
#
_cell.length_a   1.000
_cell.length_b   1.000
_cell.length_c   1.000
_cell.angle_alpha   90.00
_cell.angle_beta   90.00
_cell.angle_gamma   90.00
#
_symmetry.space_group_name_H-M   'P 1'
#
loop_
_entity.id
_entity.type
_entity.pdbx_description
1 polymer ?
#
loop_
_entity_poly.entity_id
_entity_poly.type
_entity_poly.pdbx_seq_one_letter_code
_entity_poly.pdbx_strand_id
1 'polypeptide(L)'
;MKKTSKYYKKVISQLEDLYQNSKDMAKDGSKVWRDDMEALQVAMDIIEDYEKMSEQVSRLVNKYEVGKLLVKRNTGIYSCPECGSLIKKTNRNHCYNCGQRILWLKKKDGKVVKGNLR
;
A
#
# COMPACT_ATOMS: atom_id res chain seq x y z
N MET A 1 -1.80 -2.58 9.44
CA MET A 1 -1.32 -1.20 9.23
C MET A 1 -2.42 -0.15 9.50
N LYS A 2 -3.10 -0.18 10.66
CA LYS A 2 -4.14 0.83 11.02
C LYS A 2 -3.65 1.92 11.97
N LYS A 3 -2.46 1.75 12.58
CA LYS A 3 -1.93 2.69 13.58
C LYS A 3 -1.48 4.03 12.98
N THR A 4 -0.93 4.02 11.77
CA THR A 4 -0.34 5.20 11.12
C THR A 4 -1.40 6.22 10.68
N SER A 5 -2.51 5.78 10.09
CA SER A 5 -3.62 6.70 9.71
C SER A 5 -4.21 7.45 10.91
N LYS A 6 -4.34 6.80 12.09
CA LYS A 6 -4.82 7.50 13.29
C LYS A 6 -3.84 8.57 13.78
N TYR A 7 -2.54 8.36 13.56
CA TYR A 7 -1.50 9.31 13.95
C TYR A 7 -1.44 10.51 13.01
N TYR A 8 -1.43 10.30 11.69
CA TYR A 8 -1.45 11.39 10.71
C TYR A 8 -2.71 12.25 10.80
N LYS A 9 -3.89 11.65 11.03
CA LYS A 9 -5.12 12.41 11.29
C LYS A 9 -5.00 13.40 12.46
N LYS A 10 -4.31 12.99 13.53
CA LYS A 10 -4.07 13.87 14.67
C LYS A 10 -3.09 14.99 14.30
N VAL A 11 -2.03 14.67 13.57
CA VAL A 11 -1.04 15.66 13.12
C VAL A 11 -1.67 16.68 12.17
N ILE A 12 -2.44 16.25 11.17
CA ILE A 12 -3.15 17.13 10.23
C ILE A 12 -4.10 18.07 11.00
N SER A 13 -4.91 17.54 11.92
CA SER A 13 -5.80 18.37 12.74
C SER A 13 -5.03 19.43 13.55
N GLN A 14 -3.85 19.09 14.10
CA GLN A 14 -3.02 20.07 14.80
C GLN A 14 -2.42 21.13 13.87
N LEU A 15 -2.08 20.76 12.62
CA LEU A 15 -1.60 21.68 11.60
C LEU A 15 -2.71 22.62 11.13
N GLU A 16 -3.94 22.13 10.98
CA GLU A 16 -5.13 22.93 10.66
C GLU A 16 -5.41 23.95 11.77
N ASP A 17 -5.40 23.53 13.03
CA ASP A 17 -5.56 24.41 14.20
C ASP A 17 -4.48 25.51 14.20
N LEU A 18 -3.22 25.13 13.96
CA LEU A 18 -2.10 26.07 13.90
C LEU A 18 -2.22 27.04 12.72
N TYR A 19 -2.70 26.57 11.57
CA TYR A 19 -2.95 27.41 10.40
C TYR A 19 -4.02 28.47 10.69
N GLN A 20 -5.14 28.08 11.31
CA GLN A 20 -6.18 29.03 11.70
C GLN A 20 -5.67 30.05 12.72
N ASN A 21 -4.92 29.61 13.73
CA ASN A 21 -4.33 30.49 14.73
C ASN A 21 -3.33 31.49 14.10
N SER A 22 -2.51 31.03 13.16
CA SER A 22 -1.52 31.87 12.47
C SER A 22 -2.17 32.87 11.49
N LYS A 23 -3.33 32.50 10.92
CA LYS A 23 -4.10 33.38 10.02
C LYS A 23 -4.58 34.65 10.71
N ASP A 24 -4.97 34.57 11.98
CA ASP A 24 -5.35 35.74 12.75
C ASP A 24 -4.15 36.66 13.03
N MET A 25 -2.96 36.09 13.24
CA MET A 25 -1.71 36.82 13.44
C MET A 25 -1.14 37.44 12.16
N ALA A 26 -1.45 36.87 10.99
CA ALA A 26 -1.01 37.37 9.69
C ALA A 26 -1.73 38.67 9.26
N LYS A 27 -2.82 39.06 9.94
CA LYS A 27 -3.61 40.28 9.63
C LYS A 27 -2.78 41.56 9.74
N ASP A 28 -1.78 41.59 10.61
CA ASP A 28 -0.89 42.74 10.81
C ASP A 28 0.27 42.81 9.79
N GLY A 29 0.24 41.97 8.74
CA GLY A 29 1.14 42.09 7.58
C GLY A 29 2.57 41.54 7.77
N SER A 30 2.86 40.91 8.91
CA SER A 30 4.15 40.27 9.16
C SER A 30 4.44 39.22 8.08
N LYS A 31 5.60 39.35 7.41
CA LYS A 31 6.07 38.38 6.41
C LYS A 31 6.21 36.98 7.03
N VAL A 32 6.66 36.89 8.28
CA VAL A 32 6.87 35.63 8.98
C VAL A 32 5.58 34.81 9.06
N TRP A 33 4.46 35.44 9.47
CA TRP A 33 3.18 34.73 9.58
C TRP A 33 2.63 34.26 8.22
N ARG A 34 2.95 34.96 7.12
CA ARG A 34 2.58 34.52 5.76
C ARG A 34 3.43 33.34 5.31
N ASP A 35 4.74 33.41 5.50
CA ASP A 35 5.66 32.32 5.19
C ASP A 35 5.30 31.05 5.99
N ASP A 36 4.96 31.21 7.28
CA ASP A 36 4.54 30.10 8.15
C ASP A 36 3.23 29.46 7.69
N MET A 37 2.24 30.26 7.26
CA MET A 37 0.99 29.71 6.69
C MET A 37 1.24 28.91 5.42
N GLU A 38 2.12 29.39 4.53
CA GLU A 38 2.50 28.66 3.31
C GLU A 38 3.21 27.35 3.66
N ALA A 39 4.14 27.38 4.61
CA ALA A 39 4.84 26.18 5.09
C ALA A 39 3.87 25.16 5.71
N LEU A 40 2.87 25.62 6.46
CA LEU A 40 1.83 24.75 7.03
C LEU A 40 0.96 24.10 5.95
N GLN A 41 0.57 24.86 4.92
CA GLN A 41 -0.18 24.30 3.80
C GLN A 41 0.63 23.23 3.06
N VAL A 42 1.89 23.53 2.74
CA VAL A 42 2.78 22.57 2.09
C VAL A 42 2.98 21.31 2.94
N ALA A 43 3.10 21.47 4.26
CA ALA A 43 3.23 20.32 5.16
C ALA A 43 1.97 19.43 5.16
N MET A 44 0.78 20.03 5.16
CA MET A 44 -0.48 19.29 5.06
C MET A 44 -0.59 18.55 3.72
N ASP A 45 -0.29 19.21 2.61
CA ASP A 45 -0.35 18.62 1.26
C ASP A 45 0.61 17.43 1.13
N ILE A 46 1.86 17.57 1.63
CA ILE A 46 2.83 16.48 1.65
C ILE A 46 2.28 15.26 2.41
N ILE A 47 1.70 15.47 3.60
CA ILE A 47 1.17 14.37 4.40
C ILE A 47 0.02 13.68 3.65
N GLU A 48 -0.89 14.45 3.04
CA GLU A 48 -2.01 13.90 2.27
C GLU A 48 -1.54 13.06 1.07
N ASP A 49 -0.56 13.56 0.32
CA ASP A 49 0.03 12.85 -0.80
C ASP A 49 0.72 11.56 -0.36
N TYR A 50 1.45 11.57 0.75
CA TYR A 50 2.05 10.37 1.33
C TYR A 50 0.99 9.34 1.75
N GLU A 51 -0.14 9.77 2.30
CA GLU A 51 -1.25 8.86 2.62
C GLU A 51 -1.81 8.20 1.36
N LYS A 52 -2.11 8.99 0.31
CA LYS A 52 -2.56 8.48 -1.00
C LYS A 52 -1.57 7.49 -1.61
N MET A 53 -0.28 7.82 -1.59
CA MET A 53 0.79 6.94 -2.08
C MET A 53 0.85 5.63 -1.29
N SER A 54 0.76 5.70 0.05
CA SER A 54 0.76 4.52 0.92
C SER A 54 -0.45 3.61 0.63
N GLU A 55 -1.63 4.18 0.40
CA GLU A 55 -2.82 3.43 0.00
C GLU A 55 -2.65 2.76 -1.36
N GLN A 56 -2.12 3.49 -2.34
CA GLN A 56 -1.84 2.96 -3.68
C GLN A 56 -0.83 1.81 -3.62
N VAL A 57 0.26 1.97 -2.88
CA VAL A 57 1.27 0.92 -2.68
C VAL A 57 0.65 -0.28 -2.00
N SER A 58 -0.14 -0.07 -0.94
CA SER A 58 -0.85 -1.16 -0.25
C SER A 58 -1.78 -1.92 -1.19
N ARG A 59 -2.50 -1.22 -2.08
CA ARG A 59 -3.36 -1.83 -3.10
C ARG A 59 -2.56 -2.67 -4.09
N LEU A 60 -1.42 -2.16 -4.58
CA LEU A 60 -0.55 -2.87 -5.52
C LEU A 60 0.08 -4.11 -4.89
N VAL A 61 0.59 -3.99 -3.65
CA VAL A 61 1.14 -5.12 -2.88
C VAL A 61 0.07 -6.18 -2.66
N ASN A 62 -1.15 -5.78 -2.26
CA ASN A 62 -2.25 -6.72 -2.08
C ASN A 62 -2.66 -7.40 -3.39
N LYS A 63 -2.61 -6.68 -4.52
CA LYS A 63 -2.97 -7.21 -5.83
C LYS A 63 -1.91 -8.14 -6.39
N TYR A 64 -0.63 -7.83 -6.27
CA TYR A 64 0.43 -8.55 -6.98
C TYR A 64 1.32 -9.38 -6.06
N GLU A 65 1.59 -8.94 -4.84
CA GLU A 65 2.59 -9.55 -3.96
C GLU A 65 2.01 -10.45 -2.86
N VAL A 66 0.71 -10.35 -2.58
CA VAL A 66 0.01 -11.29 -1.71
C VAL A 66 -0.24 -12.59 -2.48
N GLY A 67 0.49 -13.63 -2.11
CA GLY A 67 0.46 -14.91 -2.80
C GLY A 67 -0.91 -15.59 -2.75
N LYS A 68 -1.42 -16.02 -3.90
CA LYS A 68 -2.68 -16.77 -4.03
C LYS A 68 -2.40 -18.22 -4.46
N LEU A 69 -3.15 -19.15 -3.89
CA LEU A 69 -2.99 -20.58 -4.20
C LEU A 69 -3.47 -20.87 -5.62
N LEU A 70 -2.65 -21.60 -6.37
CA LEU A 70 -3.03 -22.10 -7.68
C LEU A 70 -4.19 -23.08 -7.61
N VAL A 71 -5.07 -23.04 -8.62
CA VAL A 71 -6.16 -23.99 -8.76
C VAL A 71 -5.69 -25.16 -9.62
N LYS A 72 -5.63 -26.37 -9.05
CA LYS A 72 -5.24 -27.58 -9.79
C LYS A 72 -6.37 -27.96 -10.77
N ARG A 73 -6.04 -28.13 -12.05
CA ARG A 73 -7.00 -28.55 -13.09
C ARG A 73 -6.79 -30.00 -13.50
N ASN A 74 -5.53 -30.37 -13.80
CA ASN A 74 -5.15 -31.74 -14.16
C ASN A 74 -3.76 -32.05 -13.58
N THR A 75 -3.24 -33.25 -13.83
CA THR A 75 -1.89 -33.66 -13.44
C THR A 75 -0.85 -32.75 -14.08
N GLY A 76 -0.13 -31.97 -13.26
CA GLY A 76 0.89 -31.02 -13.71
C GLY A 76 0.38 -29.71 -14.31
N ILE A 77 -0.94 -29.52 -14.41
CA ILE A 77 -1.57 -28.33 -15.00
C ILE A 77 -2.44 -27.62 -13.95
N TYR A 78 -2.14 -26.35 -13.74
CA TYR A 78 -2.79 -25.46 -12.80
C TYR A 78 -3.36 -24.24 -13.53
N SER A 79 -4.25 -23.47 -12.89
CA SER A 79 -4.71 -22.18 -13.39
C SER A 79 -4.46 -21.08 -12.38
N CYS A 80 -4.07 -19.90 -12.87
CA CYS A 80 -3.98 -18.68 -12.06
C CYS A 80 -5.37 -18.36 -11.47
N PRO A 81 -5.47 -18.07 -10.16
CA PRO A 81 -6.75 -17.74 -9.54
C PRO A 81 -7.31 -16.38 -9.97
N GLU A 82 -6.47 -15.48 -10.50
CA GLU A 82 -6.91 -14.12 -10.90
C GLU A 82 -7.32 -14.03 -12.36
N CYS A 83 -6.46 -14.48 -13.29
CA CYS A 83 -6.70 -14.32 -14.72
C CYS A 83 -7.06 -15.63 -15.43
N GLY A 84 -7.09 -16.75 -14.71
CA GLY A 84 -7.44 -18.06 -15.28
C GLY A 84 -6.37 -18.71 -16.17
N SER A 85 -5.27 -18.02 -16.48
CA SER A 85 -4.22 -18.55 -17.36
C SER A 85 -3.68 -19.89 -16.87
N LEU A 86 -3.45 -20.80 -17.81
CA LEU A 86 -2.91 -22.13 -17.52
C LEU A 86 -1.42 -22.03 -17.19
N ILE A 87 -1.04 -22.68 -16.11
CA ILE A 87 0.30 -22.69 -15.55
C ILE A 87 0.73 -24.15 -15.39
N LYS A 88 1.78 -24.54 -16.12
CA LYS A 88 2.44 -25.84 -15.92
C LYS A 88 3.32 -25.78 -14.67
N LYS A 89 3.47 -26.90 -13.96
CA LYS A 89 4.35 -26.99 -12.78
C LYS A 89 5.76 -26.48 -13.09
N THR A 90 6.18 -25.39 -12.45
CA THR A 90 7.47 -24.71 -12.66
C THR A 90 7.95 -24.08 -11.34
N ASN A 91 9.17 -23.53 -11.31
CA ASN A 91 9.72 -22.80 -10.15
C ASN A 91 9.39 -21.28 -10.16
N ARG A 92 8.27 -20.89 -10.78
CA ARG A 92 7.88 -19.47 -10.90
C ARG A 92 7.00 -19.05 -9.72
N ASN A 93 7.26 -17.86 -9.17
CA ASN A 93 6.47 -17.32 -8.07
C ASN A 93 5.42 -16.29 -8.51
N HIS A 94 5.37 -15.96 -9.81
CA HIS A 94 4.40 -15.02 -10.39
C HIS A 94 3.77 -15.61 -11.65
N CYS A 95 2.50 -15.25 -11.89
CA CYS A 95 1.84 -15.53 -13.15
C CYS A 95 2.47 -14.69 -14.26
N TYR A 96 2.87 -15.33 -15.36
CA TYR A 96 3.48 -14.65 -16.50
C TYR A 96 2.52 -13.72 -17.24
N ASN A 97 1.20 -13.95 -17.12
CA ASN A 97 0.19 -13.20 -17.84
C ASN A 97 -0.28 -11.95 -17.06
N CYS A 98 -0.62 -12.09 -15.77
CA CYS A 98 -1.16 -10.99 -14.97
C CYS A 98 -0.24 -10.49 -13.85
N GLY A 99 0.95 -11.08 -13.66
CA GLY A 99 1.90 -10.68 -12.62
C GLY A 99 1.53 -11.07 -11.19
N GLN A 100 0.34 -11.61 -10.92
CA GLN A 100 -0.07 -12.05 -9.58
C GLN A 100 0.91 -13.10 -9.01
N ARG A 101 1.34 -12.90 -7.77
CA ARG A 101 2.12 -13.90 -7.02
C ARG A 101 1.31 -15.15 -6.76
N ILE A 102 1.89 -16.29 -7.10
CA ILE A 102 1.27 -17.61 -7.02
C ILE A 102 1.96 -18.47 -5.97
N LEU A 103 1.17 -19.34 -5.33
CA LEU A 103 1.62 -20.31 -4.33
C LEU A 103 1.32 -21.72 -4.82
N TRP A 104 2.34 -22.58 -4.84
CA TRP A 104 2.26 -23.95 -5.38
C TRP A 104 1.70 -24.99 -4.41
N LEU A 105 1.89 -24.81 -3.11
CA LEU A 105 1.55 -25.80 -2.08
C LEU A 105 0.32 -25.35 -1.28
N LYS A 106 -0.66 -26.24 -1.10
CA LYS A 106 -1.69 -26.06 -0.08
C LYS A 106 -1.02 -26.10 1.30
N LYS A 107 -1.34 -25.13 2.16
CA LYS A 107 -0.94 -25.14 3.57
C LYS A 107 -1.43 -26.46 4.19
N LYS A 108 -0.53 -27.32 4.65
CA LYS A 108 -0.83 -28.23 5.75
C LYS A 108 -0.45 -27.48 7.02
N ASP A 109 -1.42 -27.30 7.92
CA ASP A 109 -1.18 -26.87 9.31
C ASP A 109 -0.54 -25.48 9.50
N GLY A 110 -1.01 -24.49 8.74
CA GLY A 110 -0.77 -23.07 9.05
C GLY A 110 0.67 -22.56 8.85
N LYS A 111 1.63 -23.39 8.44
CA LYS A 111 3.01 -22.97 8.17
C LYS A 111 3.34 -23.08 6.68
N VAL A 112 3.75 -21.96 6.07
CA VAL A 112 4.25 -21.92 4.70
C VAL A 112 5.64 -22.54 4.69
N VAL A 113 5.71 -23.84 4.39
CA VAL A 113 7.01 -24.50 4.19
C VAL A 113 7.54 -24.01 2.84
N LYS A 114 8.63 -23.23 2.85
CA LYS A 114 9.39 -22.88 1.65
C LYS A 114 9.92 -24.18 1.04
N GLY A 115 9.16 -24.76 0.12
CA GLY A 115 9.64 -25.86 -0.70
C GLY A 115 10.61 -25.28 -1.73
N ASN A 116 11.91 -25.34 -1.43
CA ASN A 116 12.93 -25.23 -2.47
C ASN A 116 12.60 -26.29 -3.53
N LEU A 117 12.18 -25.86 -4.71
CA LEU A 117 12.15 -26.73 -5.89
C LEU A 117 13.62 -27.06 -6.24
N ARG A 118 14.07 -28.25 -5.84
CA ARG A 118 15.16 -28.97 -6.51
C ARG A 118 14.59 -29.67 -7.73
#